data_AF-A0A836HIM1-F1
#
_entry.id   AF-A0A836HIM1-F1
#
_cell.length_a   1.000
_cell.length_b   1.000
_cell.length_c   1.000
_cell.angle_alpha   90.00
_cell.angle_beta   90.00
_cell.angle_gamma   90.00
#
_symmetry.space_group_name_H-M   'P 1'
#
loop_
_entity.id
_entity.type
_entity.pdbx_description
1 polymer ?
#
loop_
_entity_poly.entity_id
_entity_poly.type
_entity_poly.pdbx_seq_one_letter_code
_entity_poly.pdbx_strand_id
1 'polypeptide(L)'
;MHAARSFLQRMFPCLVQVQPGRYLLAVHAKPGARASAFATPLTPTLSEADLRIAAPPIGGQANAELLCYLAELIERGLRAMTADHAEYVKDTSYAQVVTADAAASAAAAQITTGASGGDRKSGKKGKLKSATAASSASLTMSLGDAGDSQRSMKKSNALPSQSVLPDRVEVSLACGGTSREKTVLVMFPGTRAQLTAVLEKESRE
;
A
#
# COMPACT_ATOMS: atom_id res chain seq x y z
N MET A 1 13.93 -12.98 -9.57
CA MET A 1 12.86 -12.29 -8.79
C MET A 1 11.87 -11.46 -9.64
N HIS A 2 11.96 -11.38 -10.98
CA HIS A 2 11.06 -10.50 -11.75
C HIS A 2 9.78 -11.17 -12.26
N ALA A 3 9.79 -12.46 -12.63
CA ALA A 3 8.70 -13.08 -13.38
C ALA A 3 7.33 -13.12 -12.66
N ALA A 4 7.31 -13.47 -11.37
CA ALA A 4 6.06 -13.60 -10.61
C ALA A 4 5.43 -12.23 -10.24
N ARG A 5 6.26 -11.21 -9.97
CA ARG A 5 5.79 -9.82 -9.82
C ARG A 5 5.13 -9.31 -11.10
N SER A 6 5.67 -9.67 -12.27
CA SER A 6 5.10 -9.26 -13.56
C SER A 6 3.79 -9.96 -13.93
N PHE A 7 3.50 -11.17 -13.42
CA PHE A 7 2.22 -11.84 -13.70
C PHE A 7 1.08 -11.24 -12.86
N LEU A 8 1.36 -10.88 -11.60
CA LEU A 8 0.41 -10.16 -10.76
C LEU A 8 0.22 -8.69 -11.18
N GLN A 9 1.24 -8.03 -11.74
CA GLN A 9 1.03 -6.74 -12.41
C GLN A 9 0.15 -6.84 -13.66
N ARG A 10 0.08 -8.01 -14.30
CA ARG A 10 -0.84 -8.26 -15.42
C ARG A 10 -2.26 -8.56 -14.97
N MET A 11 -2.46 -9.04 -13.74
CA MET A 11 -3.78 -9.38 -13.18
C MET A 11 -4.13 -8.42 -12.04
N PHE A 12 -5.08 -7.52 -12.30
CA PHE A 12 -5.44 -6.36 -11.48
C PHE A 12 -4.30 -5.33 -11.40
N PRO A 13 -3.99 -4.65 -12.52
CA PRO A 13 -2.98 -3.59 -12.54
C PRO A 13 -3.33 -2.42 -11.61
N CYS A 14 -4.61 -2.23 -11.29
CA CYS A 14 -5.05 -1.23 -10.31
C CYS A 14 -4.56 -1.50 -8.88
N LEU A 15 -4.14 -2.73 -8.52
CA LEU A 15 -3.74 -3.10 -7.16
C LEU A 15 -2.28 -3.55 -7.09
N VAL A 16 -1.42 -2.71 -6.51
CA VAL A 16 0.02 -2.94 -6.36
C VAL A 16 0.38 -3.20 -4.91
N GLN A 17 1.06 -4.32 -4.62
CA GLN A 17 1.59 -4.58 -3.29
C GLN A 17 2.93 -3.87 -3.08
N VAL A 18 2.99 -2.95 -2.12
CA VAL A 18 4.23 -2.26 -1.74
C VAL A 18 5.00 -3.09 -0.71
N GLN A 19 4.27 -3.59 0.30
CA GLN A 19 4.77 -4.49 1.35
C GLN A 19 3.64 -5.44 1.76
N PRO A 20 3.94 -6.56 2.45
CA PRO A 20 2.91 -7.38 3.08
C PRO A 20 1.96 -6.51 3.92
N GLY A 21 0.66 -6.62 3.65
CA GLY A 21 -0.37 -5.83 4.32
C GLY A 21 -0.47 -4.35 3.91
N ARG A 22 0.29 -3.90 2.90
CA ARG A 22 0.25 -2.53 2.36
C ARG A 22 0.12 -2.54 0.84
N TYR A 23 -1.01 -2.05 0.35
CA TYR A 23 -1.39 -2.11 -1.05
C TYR A 23 -1.74 -0.72 -1.57
N LEU A 24 -1.31 -0.38 -2.79
CA LEU A 24 -1.72 0.81 -3.51
C LEU A 24 -2.84 0.44 -4.46
N LEU A 25 -3.95 1.15 -4.36
CA LEU A 25 -5.10 1.05 -5.26
C LEU A 25 -5.19 2.31 -6.11
N ALA A 26 -5.11 2.14 -7.43
CA ALA A 26 -5.38 3.20 -8.39
C ALA A 26 -6.89 3.35 -8.57
N VAL A 27 -7.39 4.55 -8.38
CA VAL A 27 -8.82 4.88 -8.35
C VAL A 27 -9.11 6.04 -9.30
N HIS A 28 -10.15 5.87 -10.09
CA HIS A 28 -10.76 6.93 -10.86
C HIS A 28 -12.06 7.39 -10.20
N ALA A 29 -11.98 8.46 -9.40
CA ALA A 29 -13.09 9.02 -8.66
C ALA A 29 -13.98 9.92 -9.54
N LYS A 30 -15.30 9.68 -9.47
CA LYS A 30 -16.37 10.44 -10.12
C LYS A 30 -17.23 11.10 -9.03
N PRO A 31 -16.81 12.27 -8.53
CA PRO A 31 -17.51 13.00 -7.46
C PRO A 31 -18.83 13.60 -7.93
N GLY A 32 -19.71 13.91 -6.98
CA GLY A 32 -21.05 14.44 -7.24
C GLY A 32 -22.08 13.39 -7.68
N ALA A 33 -21.82 12.11 -7.41
CA ALA A 33 -22.78 11.04 -7.65
C ALA A 33 -23.90 11.05 -6.60
N ARG A 34 -24.98 10.32 -6.86
CA ARG A 34 -26.08 10.13 -5.88
C ARG A 34 -25.70 9.20 -4.72
N ALA A 35 -24.82 8.25 -4.97
CA ALA A 35 -24.37 7.24 -4.01
C ALA A 35 -22.90 6.87 -4.30
N SER A 36 -22.17 6.51 -3.25
CA SER A 36 -20.80 6.02 -3.33
C SER A 36 -20.81 4.54 -3.72
N ALA A 37 -20.24 4.20 -4.88
CA ALA A 37 -20.31 2.85 -5.44
C ALA A 37 -19.25 2.64 -6.53
N PHE A 38 -18.97 1.39 -6.89
CA PHE A 38 -18.27 1.10 -8.14
C PHE A 38 -19.10 1.58 -9.35
N ALA A 39 -18.46 2.28 -10.27
CA ALA A 39 -19.14 2.70 -11.50
C ALA A 39 -19.24 1.54 -12.51
N THR A 40 -18.30 0.60 -12.44
CA THR A 40 -18.21 -0.61 -13.25
C THR A 40 -17.64 -1.75 -12.40
N PRO A 41 -18.07 -3.00 -12.62
CA PRO A 41 -17.45 -4.16 -11.97
C PRO A 41 -15.95 -4.20 -12.20
N LEU A 42 -15.20 -4.51 -11.14
CA LEU A 42 -13.76 -4.60 -11.20
C LEU A 42 -13.39 -5.86 -11.99
N THR A 43 -12.61 -5.68 -13.05
CA THR A 43 -12.11 -6.76 -13.89
C THR A 43 -10.57 -6.78 -13.81
N PRO A 44 -9.95 -7.97 -13.96
CA PRO A 44 -8.50 -8.12 -13.85
C PRO A 44 -7.69 -7.31 -14.86
N THR A 45 -8.32 -6.75 -15.89
CA THR A 45 -7.68 -5.95 -16.94
C THR A 45 -7.71 -4.46 -16.66
N LEU A 46 -8.48 -3.99 -15.67
CA LEU A 46 -8.60 -2.56 -15.35
C LEU A 46 -7.36 -2.03 -14.62
N SER A 47 -6.79 -0.96 -15.16
CA SER A 47 -5.69 -0.22 -14.55
C SER A 47 -6.14 0.69 -13.40
N GLU A 48 -7.42 1.06 -13.37
CA GLU A 48 -7.99 1.93 -12.35
C GLU A 48 -9.37 1.42 -11.92
N ALA A 49 -9.68 1.55 -10.64
CA ALA A 49 -10.99 1.28 -10.08
C ALA A 49 -11.89 2.51 -10.27
N ASP A 50 -12.89 2.39 -11.15
CA ASP A 50 -13.88 3.43 -11.38
C ASP A 50 -14.86 3.51 -10.19
N LEU A 51 -14.84 4.62 -9.46
CA LEU A 51 -15.68 4.84 -8.28
C LEU A 51 -16.55 6.09 -8.44
N ARG A 52 -17.85 5.94 -8.25
CA ARG A 52 -18.80 7.04 -8.03
C ARG A 52 -18.74 7.44 -6.57
N ILE A 53 -18.72 8.74 -6.28
CA ILE A 53 -18.57 9.27 -4.92
C ILE A 53 -19.70 10.24 -4.62
N ALA A 54 -20.44 9.99 -3.54
CA ALA A 54 -21.60 10.77 -3.08
C ALA A 54 -21.22 12.09 -2.38
N ALA A 55 -20.12 12.71 -2.81
CA ALA A 55 -19.66 13.96 -2.26
C ALA A 55 -19.18 14.90 -3.37
N PRO A 56 -19.39 16.22 -3.23
CA PRO A 56 -18.93 17.20 -4.21
C PRO A 56 -17.40 17.34 -4.21
N PRO A 57 -16.78 17.77 -5.33
CA PRO A 57 -15.34 17.98 -5.45
C PRO A 57 -14.87 19.29 -4.80
N ILE A 58 -15.39 19.63 -3.62
CA ILE A 58 -15.08 20.86 -2.90
C ILE A 58 -14.50 20.55 -1.52
N GLY A 59 -13.53 21.35 -1.06
CA GLY A 59 -13.00 21.26 0.30
C GLY A 59 -12.49 19.87 0.72
N GLY A 60 -12.08 19.02 -0.23
CA GLY A 60 -11.64 17.66 0.06
C GLY A 60 -12.76 16.66 0.42
N GLN A 61 -14.04 17.05 0.37
CA GLN A 61 -15.16 16.18 0.75
C GLN A 61 -15.20 14.88 -0.06
N ALA A 62 -14.99 14.96 -1.37
CA ALA A 62 -14.87 13.77 -2.22
C ALA A 62 -13.76 12.81 -1.79
N ASN A 63 -12.62 13.32 -1.29
CA ASN A 63 -11.55 12.45 -0.81
C ASN A 63 -11.94 11.79 0.52
N ALA A 64 -12.53 12.56 1.45
CA ALA A 64 -12.98 12.02 2.74
C ALA A 64 -14.01 10.91 2.55
N GLU A 65 -15.00 11.13 1.69
CA GLU A 65 -16.02 10.16 1.32
C GLU A 65 -15.41 8.92 0.63
N LEU A 66 -14.47 9.12 -0.29
CA LEU A 66 -13.76 8.01 -0.95
C LEU A 66 -13.03 7.11 0.05
N LEU A 67 -12.31 7.71 1.01
CA LEU A 67 -11.57 6.96 2.02
C LEU A 67 -12.53 6.22 2.96
N CYS A 68 -13.62 6.88 3.38
CA CYS A 68 -14.64 6.28 4.23
C CYS A 68 -15.32 5.09 3.53
N TYR A 69 -15.80 5.28 2.30
CA TYR A 69 -16.45 4.25 1.51
C TYR A 69 -15.54 3.03 1.30
N LEU A 70 -14.28 3.25 0.92
CA LEU A 70 -13.33 2.15 0.73
C LEU A 70 -13.00 1.42 2.03
N ALA A 71 -12.86 2.14 3.15
CA ALA A 71 -12.61 1.51 4.45
C ALA A 71 -13.78 0.61 4.86
N GLU A 72 -15.01 1.12 4.83
CA GLU A 72 -16.21 0.36 5.18
C GLU A 72 -16.43 -0.85 4.27
N LEU A 73 -16.20 -0.68 2.97
CA LEU A 73 -16.32 -1.74 1.98
C LEU A 73 -15.32 -2.88 2.25
N ILE A 74 -14.05 -2.53 2.50
CA ILE A 74 -13.01 -3.53 2.74
C ILE A 74 -13.23 -4.22 4.10
N GLU A 75 -13.66 -3.49 5.13
CA GLU A 75 -14.01 -4.08 6.42
C GLU A 75 -15.19 -5.04 6.34
N ARG A 76 -16.25 -4.65 5.60
CA ARG A 76 -17.41 -5.52 5.35
C ARG A 76 -17.01 -6.78 4.61
N GLY A 77 -16.26 -6.64 3.52
CA GLY A 77 -15.79 -7.78 2.73
C GLY A 77 -14.85 -8.69 3.51
N LEU A 78 -13.95 -8.12 4.33
CA LEU A 78 -13.08 -8.89 5.23
C LEU A 78 -13.91 -9.69 6.25
N ARG A 79 -14.92 -9.07 6.86
CA ARG A 79 -15.80 -9.74 7.81
C ARG A 79 -16.56 -10.90 7.16
N ALA A 80 -17.14 -10.66 5.99
CA ALA A 80 -17.87 -11.69 5.23
C ALA A 80 -16.95 -12.84 4.81
N MET A 81 -15.75 -12.52 4.33
CA MET A 81 -14.73 -13.51 3.98
C MET A 81 -14.24 -14.32 5.19
N THR A 82 -14.16 -13.69 6.37
CA THR A 82 -13.76 -14.40 7.60
C THR A 82 -14.87 -15.33 8.10
N ALA A 83 -16.13 -14.99 7.83
CA ALA A 83 -17.29 -15.82 8.21
C ALA A 83 -17.42 -17.07 7.33
N ASP A 84 -17.31 -16.93 6.00
CA ASP A 84 -17.29 -18.07 5.07
C ASP A 84 -16.29 -17.84 3.94
N HIS A 85 -15.03 -18.21 4.19
CA HIS A 85 -13.94 -17.97 3.24
C HIS A 85 -14.18 -18.72 1.92
N ALA A 86 -14.53 -20.00 2.02
CA ALA A 86 -14.69 -20.87 0.87
C ALA A 86 -15.83 -20.43 -0.04
N GLU A 87 -16.97 -20.02 0.51
CA GLU A 87 -18.07 -19.46 -0.26
C GLU A 87 -17.74 -18.07 -0.81
N TYR A 88 -17.08 -17.23 -0.02
CA TYR A 88 -16.78 -15.87 -0.44
C TYR A 88 -15.90 -15.82 -1.69
N VAL A 89 -14.92 -16.71 -1.79
CA VAL A 89 -13.95 -16.70 -2.89
C VAL A 89 -14.38 -17.46 -4.16
N LYS A 90 -15.44 -18.28 -4.12
CA LYS A 90 -15.86 -19.17 -5.23
C LYS A 90 -16.06 -18.45 -6.56
N ASP A 91 -16.66 -17.27 -6.54
CA ASP A 91 -17.01 -16.52 -7.76
C ASP A 91 -16.00 -15.40 -8.09
N THR A 92 -14.81 -15.46 -7.49
CA THR A 92 -13.76 -14.46 -7.67
C THR A 92 -12.53 -15.07 -8.32
N SER A 93 -11.70 -14.21 -8.91
CA SER A 93 -10.40 -14.58 -9.49
C SER A 93 -9.36 -15.08 -8.46
N TYR A 94 -9.74 -15.20 -7.18
CA TYR A 94 -8.89 -15.57 -6.04
C TYR A 94 -7.99 -16.78 -6.29
N ALA A 95 -8.51 -17.87 -6.85
CA ALA A 95 -7.73 -19.10 -7.08
C ALA A 95 -6.53 -18.85 -8.01
N GLN A 96 -6.72 -18.06 -9.06
CA GLN A 96 -5.64 -17.70 -10.00
C GLN A 96 -4.59 -16.82 -9.33
N VAL A 97 -5.03 -15.90 -8.45
CA VAL A 97 -4.13 -15.01 -7.69
C VAL A 97 -3.35 -15.79 -6.62
N VAL A 98 -3.97 -16.75 -5.93
CA VAL A 98 -3.31 -17.60 -4.91
C VAL A 98 -2.27 -18.52 -5.54
N THR A 99 -2.57 -19.17 -6.67
CA THR A 99 -1.58 -20.00 -7.38
C THR A 99 -0.37 -19.17 -7.82
N ALA A 100 -0.60 -17.94 -8.29
CA ALA A 100 0.48 -17.02 -8.68
C ALA A 100 1.32 -16.55 -7.47
N ASP A 101 0.70 -16.29 -6.32
CA ASP A 101 1.38 -15.87 -5.08
C ASP A 101 2.18 -17.00 -4.42
N ALA A 102 1.63 -18.21 -4.39
CA ALA A 102 2.33 -19.40 -3.93
C ALA A 102 3.56 -19.72 -4.81
N ALA A 103 3.43 -19.58 -6.13
CA ALA A 103 4.55 -19.72 -7.06
C ALA A 103 5.62 -18.62 -6.85
N ALA A 104 5.22 -17.40 -6.51
CA ALA A 104 6.13 -16.30 -6.20
C ALA A 104 6.93 -16.56 -4.89
N SER A 105 6.24 -17.06 -3.86
CA SER A 105 6.83 -17.37 -2.55
C SER A 105 7.75 -18.59 -2.61
N ALA A 106 7.41 -19.62 -3.39
CA ALA A 106 8.28 -20.78 -3.62
C ALA A 106 9.57 -20.42 -4.38
N ALA A 107 9.50 -19.50 -5.35
CA ALA A 107 10.68 -19.04 -6.09
C ALA A 107 11.62 -18.16 -5.25
N ALA A 108 11.12 -17.49 -4.19
CA ALA A 108 11.95 -16.74 -3.26
C ALA A 108 12.76 -17.66 -2.32
N ALA A 109 12.22 -18.82 -1.96
CA ALA A 109 12.87 -19.81 -1.10
C ALA A 109 14.05 -20.55 -1.77
N GLN A 110 14.13 -20.56 -3.10
CA GLN A 110 15.20 -21.26 -3.84
C GLN A 110 16.49 -20.44 -4.02
N ILE A 111 16.51 -19.16 -3.61
CA ILE A 111 17.67 -18.26 -3.80
C ILE A 111 18.72 -18.43 -2.67
N THR A 112 18.45 -19.23 -1.63
CA THR A 112 19.35 -19.38 -0.47
C THR A 112 20.21 -20.65 -0.47
N THR A 113 20.22 -21.47 -1.53
CA THR A 113 21.00 -22.74 -1.55
C THR A 113 21.98 -22.89 -2.71
N GLY A 114 22.51 -21.80 -3.29
CA GLY A 114 23.48 -21.94 -4.37
C GLY A 114 24.33 -20.72 -4.66
N ALA A 115 25.37 -20.48 -3.84
CA ALA A 115 26.62 -19.85 -4.30
C ALA A 115 27.72 -20.05 -3.23
N SER A 116 28.25 -21.27 -3.17
CA SER A 116 29.55 -21.56 -2.59
C SER A 116 30.65 -21.20 -3.60
N GLY A 117 31.66 -20.45 -3.14
CA GLY A 117 33.03 -20.53 -3.66
C GLY A 117 33.43 -19.55 -4.76
N GLY A 118 34.45 -18.72 -4.48
CA GLY A 118 35.23 -18.08 -5.53
C GLY A 118 35.96 -16.80 -5.18
N ASP A 119 36.90 -16.83 -4.23
CA ASP A 119 37.98 -15.84 -4.12
C ASP A 119 38.63 -15.54 -5.48
N ARG A 120 38.85 -14.25 -5.79
CA ARG A 120 40.09 -13.77 -6.43
C ARG A 120 40.23 -12.25 -6.40
N LYS A 121 41.48 -11.88 -6.13
CA LYS A 121 42.08 -10.60 -5.75
C LYS A 121 42.56 -9.80 -6.99
N SER A 122 42.90 -8.52 -6.73
CA SER A 122 43.66 -7.54 -7.55
C SER A 122 42.80 -6.54 -8.34
N GLY A 123 43.07 -5.23 -8.41
CA GLY A 123 44.14 -4.38 -7.90
C GLY A 123 44.47 -3.27 -8.91
N LYS A 124 44.33 -1.98 -8.52
CA LYS A 124 45.01 -0.75 -9.05
C LYS A 124 44.15 0.47 -8.67
N LYS A 125 44.50 1.32 -7.68
CA LYS A 125 45.57 2.33 -7.58
C LYS A 125 45.37 3.52 -8.53
N GLY A 126 44.73 4.57 -8.03
CA GLY A 126 44.72 5.94 -8.55
C GLY A 126 44.68 6.91 -7.38
N LYS A 127 45.73 7.72 -7.25
CA LYS A 127 46.14 8.61 -6.14
C LYS A 127 46.16 10.02 -6.76
N LEU A 128 45.52 11.06 -6.22
CA LEU A 128 46.05 12.10 -5.33
C LEU A 128 44.96 13.19 -5.23
N LYS A 129 44.53 13.61 -4.02
CA LYS A 129 44.91 14.83 -3.25
C LYS A 129 44.38 16.14 -3.84
N SER A 130 43.91 17.15 -3.09
CA SER A 130 43.59 17.36 -1.67
C SER A 130 43.19 18.84 -1.48
N ALA A 131 42.47 19.11 -0.38
CA ALA A 131 42.43 20.37 0.40
C ALA A 131 41.48 21.48 -0.14
N THR A 132 40.80 22.29 0.69
CA THR A 132 41.10 22.68 2.08
C THR A 132 39.84 23.18 2.83
N ALA A 133 39.82 22.84 4.12
CA ALA A 133 39.15 23.38 5.30
C ALA A 133 38.22 24.62 5.22
N ALA A 134 37.14 24.58 6.01
CA ALA A 134 36.98 25.49 7.15
C ALA A 134 35.98 24.93 8.19
N SER A 135 36.42 24.98 9.43
CA SER A 135 35.81 24.50 10.66
C SER A 135 34.76 25.46 11.24
N SER A 136 33.73 24.86 11.87
CA SER A 136 33.26 25.14 13.24
C SER A 136 32.81 26.55 13.63
N ALA A 137 31.60 26.64 14.20
CA ALA A 137 31.39 27.19 15.55
C ALA A 137 29.94 27.05 15.99
N SER A 138 29.77 26.44 17.16
CA SER A 138 28.61 26.58 18.04
C SER A 138 28.53 28.01 18.58
N LEU A 139 27.33 28.52 18.85
CA LEU A 139 27.09 29.43 19.97
C LEU A 139 25.60 29.47 20.36
N THR A 140 25.41 29.37 21.66
CA THR A 140 24.21 29.39 22.48
C THR A 140 23.75 30.82 22.79
N MET A 141 22.68 30.90 23.60
CA MET A 141 22.07 32.04 24.35
C MET A 141 20.73 32.48 23.75
N SER A 142 19.62 32.73 24.47
CA SER A 142 19.16 32.43 25.83
C SER A 142 17.72 32.99 25.95
N LEU A 143 16.91 32.34 26.80
CA LEU A 143 15.85 32.89 27.66
C LEU A 143 14.58 33.56 27.04
N GLY A 144 13.45 32.90 27.30
CA GLY A 144 12.09 33.44 27.24
C GLY A 144 11.16 32.48 27.97
N ASP A 145 10.96 32.75 29.26
CA ASP A 145 10.15 32.00 30.23
C ASP A 145 8.65 32.37 30.12
N ALA A 146 7.82 31.49 30.72
CA ALA A 146 6.41 31.65 31.13
C ALA A 146 5.30 31.23 30.14
N GLY A 147 4.57 30.16 30.50
CA GLY A 147 3.24 29.89 29.96
C GLY A 147 2.77 28.43 30.02
N ASP A 148 2.54 27.94 31.24
CA ASP A 148 1.98 26.63 31.60
C ASP A 148 0.66 26.27 30.87
N SER A 149 0.58 25.06 30.29
CA SER A 149 -0.66 24.24 30.16
C SER A 149 -0.39 22.87 29.51
N GLN A 150 0.00 21.91 30.34
CA GLN A 150 -0.62 20.58 30.45
C GLN A 150 -1.19 19.88 29.18
N ARG A 151 -0.43 18.96 28.57
CA ARG A 151 -0.83 17.53 28.40
C ARG A 151 0.24 16.67 27.71
N SER A 152 0.89 15.84 28.53
CA SER A 152 1.31 14.45 28.31
C SER A 152 1.73 14.04 26.88
N MET A 153 3.05 14.04 26.68
CA MET A 153 3.71 13.28 25.61
C MET A 153 3.44 11.77 25.77
N LYS A 154 2.86 11.14 24.75
CA LYS A 154 3.11 9.73 24.47
C LYS A 154 4.09 9.66 23.29
N LYS A 155 5.36 9.53 23.66
CA LYS A 155 6.54 9.45 22.81
C LYS A 155 6.49 8.15 22.00
N SER A 156 6.05 8.21 20.75
CA SER A 156 6.16 7.09 19.81
C SER A 156 7.59 7.02 19.28
N ASN A 157 8.47 6.40 20.08
CA ASN A 157 9.74 5.90 19.59
C ASN A 157 9.48 4.54 18.92
N ALA A 158 9.14 4.54 17.63
CA ALA A 158 8.99 3.30 16.87
C ALA A 158 10.18 3.14 15.92
N LEU A 159 11.12 2.29 16.34
CA LEU A 159 12.15 1.71 15.48
C LEU A 159 11.46 1.01 14.28
N PRO A 160 11.99 1.12 13.06
CA PRO A 160 11.39 0.48 11.90
C PRO A 160 11.77 -1.01 11.85
N SER A 161 10.91 -1.80 11.21
CA SER A 161 11.18 -3.17 10.71
C SER A 161 10.86 -4.32 11.68
N GLN A 162 9.59 -4.74 11.71
CA GLN A 162 9.22 -6.13 11.44
C GLN A 162 7.92 -6.12 10.64
N SER A 163 7.81 -7.02 9.66
CA SER A 163 6.67 -7.18 8.75
C SER A 163 5.46 -7.73 9.50
N VAL A 164 4.88 -6.91 10.36
CA VAL A 164 3.64 -7.18 11.07
C VAL A 164 2.53 -6.72 10.15
N LEU A 165 1.69 -7.65 9.70
CA LEU A 165 0.45 -7.30 9.01
C LEU A 165 -0.35 -6.36 9.93
N PRO A 166 -1.00 -5.33 9.38
CA PRO A 166 -1.76 -4.41 10.21
C PRO A 166 -2.89 -5.16 10.93
N ASP A 167 -3.18 -4.81 12.18
CA ASP A 167 -4.28 -5.43 12.95
C ASP A 167 -5.68 -5.02 12.44
N ARG A 168 -5.75 -3.96 11.63
CA ARG A 168 -6.99 -3.35 11.15
C ARG A 168 -6.87 -2.88 9.72
N VAL A 169 -8.03 -2.70 9.08
CA VAL A 169 -8.12 -2.05 7.77
C VAL A 169 -7.92 -0.55 7.97
N GLU A 170 -7.00 0.05 7.22
CA GLU A 170 -6.86 1.50 7.16
C GLU A 170 -6.72 1.93 5.71
N VAL A 171 -7.35 3.05 5.35
CA VAL A 171 -7.35 3.58 3.99
C VAL A 171 -6.92 5.03 4.06
N SER A 172 -5.86 5.37 3.34
CA SER A 172 -5.30 6.72 3.32
C SER A 172 -4.95 7.16 1.91
N LEU A 173 -4.99 8.47 1.66
CA LEU A 173 -4.63 9.00 0.35
C LEU A 173 -3.10 8.99 0.20
N ALA A 174 -2.57 8.23 -0.77
CA ALA A 174 -1.14 8.18 -1.04
C ALA A 174 -0.70 9.30 -1.98
N CYS A 175 -1.41 9.45 -3.11
CA CYS A 175 -1.22 10.57 -4.02
C CYS A 175 -2.53 10.87 -4.76
N GLY A 176 -2.65 12.07 -5.31
CA GLY A 176 -3.72 12.42 -6.23
C GLY A 176 -3.20 13.40 -7.24
N GLY A 177 -2.84 12.91 -8.44
CA GLY A 177 -2.37 13.77 -9.53
C GLY A 177 -3.44 14.80 -9.93
N THR A 178 -4.71 14.43 -9.79
CA THR A 178 -5.87 15.32 -10.00
C THR A 178 -6.95 15.06 -8.95
N SER A 179 -8.10 15.77 -9.03
CA SER A 179 -9.27 15.47 -8.20
C SER A 179 -9.89 14.10 -8.51
N ARG A 180 -9.64 13.53 -9.69
CA ARG A 180 -10.30 12.31 -10.17
C ARG A 180 -9.36 11.10 -10.09
N GLU A 181 -8.12 11.27 -10.51
CA GLU A 181 -7.11 10.21 -10.45
C GLU A 181 -6.45 10.22 -9.07
N LYS A 182 -6.72 9.16 -8.30
CA LYS A 182 -6.22 8.99 -6.94
C LYS A 182 -5.46 7.68 -6.83
N THR A 183 -4.41 7.68 -6.03
CA THR A 183 -3.80 6.47 -5.53
C THR A 183 -4.01 6.42 -4.03
N VAL A 184 -4.64 5.33 -3.59
CA VAL A 184 -5.02 5.13 -2.20
C VAL A 184 -4.13 4.04 -1.62
N LEU A 185 -3.56 4.29 -0.46
CA LEU A 185 -2.86 3.28 0.34
C LEU A 185 -3.89 2.56 1.21
N VAL A 186 -3.98 1.25 1.00
CA VAL A 186 -4.81 0.32 1.75
C VAL A 186 -3.90 -0.53 2.63
N MET A 187 -4.05 -0.38 3.94
CA MET A 187 -3.53 -1.29 4.94
C MET A 187 -4.56 -2.37 5.19
N PHE A 188 -4.19 -3.63 4.99
CA PHE A 188 -5.13 -4.75 5.06
C PHE A 188 -4.48 -5.94 5.78
N PRO A 189 -5.15 -6.56 6.77
CA PRO A 189 -4.61 -7.65 7.59
C PRO A 189 -4.40 -8.97 6.84
N GLY A 190 -4.72 -9.03 5.55
CA GLY A 190 -4.62 -10.23 4.73
C GLY A 190 -3.71 -10.11 3.51
N THR A 191 -3.78 -11.11 2.64
CA THR A 191 -2.99 -11.19 1.41
C THR A 191 -3.57 -10.32 0.29
N ARG A 192 -2.77 -10.03 -0.74
CA ARG A 192 -3.24 -9.33 -1.96
C ARG A 192 -4.43 -10.07 -2.60
N ALA A 193 -4.39 -11.40 -2.61
CA ALA A 193 -5.45 -12.22 -3.17
C ALA A 193 -6.77 -12.00 -2.45
N GLN A 194 -6.75 -11.97 -1.11
CA GLN A 194 -7.93 -11.73 -0.29
C GLN A 194 -8.50 -10.34 -0.55
N LEU A 195 -7.64 -9.31 -0.57
CA LEU A 195 -8.09 -7.96 -0.90
C LEU A 195 -8.67 -7.88 -2.32
N THR A 196 -8.08 -8.57 -3.29
CA THR A 196 -8.59 -8.63 -4.68
C THR A 196 -9.97 -9.26 -4.73
N ALA A 197 -10.19 -10.37 -4.03
CA ALA A 197 -11.49 -11.04 -3.97
C ALA A 197 -12.56 -10.16 -3.31
N VAL A 198 -12.20 -9.43 -2.24
CA VAL A 198 -13.09 -8.43 -1.63
C VAL A 198 -13.49 -7.38 -2.65
N LEU A 199 -12.52 -6.72 -3.28
CA LEU A 199 -12.79 -5.65 -4.24
C LEU A 199 -13.59 -6.16 -5.46
N GLU A 200 -13.28 -7.34 -5.98
CA GLU A 200 -14.00 -7.93 -7.11
C GLU A 200 -15.45 -8.25 -6.74
N LYS A 201 -15.69 -8.85 -5.57
CA LYS A 201 -17.03 -9.23 -5.13
C LYS A 201 -17.89 -8.00 -4.83
N GLU A 202 -17.39 -7.07 -4.03
CA GLU A 202 -18.11 -5.85 -3.66
C GLU A 202 -18.31 -4.90 -4.87
N SER A 203 -17.54 -5.04 -5.94
CA SER A 203 -17.75 -4.25 -7.18
C SER A 203 -18.92 -4.72 -8.04
N ARG A 204 -19.47 -5.91 -7.76
CA ARG A 204 -20.59 -6.50 -8.49
C ARG A 204 -21.94 -6.29 -7.80
N GLU A 205 -21.92 -5.84 -6.54
CA GLU A 205 -23.10 -5.47 -5.75
C GLU A 205 -23.56 -4.04 -6.09
#